data_AF-A0A9C8Q1L4-F1
#
_entry.id   AF-A0A9C8Q1L4-F1
#
_cell.length_a   1.000
_cell.length_b   1.000
_cell.length_c   1.000
_cell.angle_alpha   90.00
_cell.angle_beta   90.00
_cell.angle_gamma   90.00
#
_symmetry.space_group_name_H-M   'P 1'
#
loop_
_entity.id
_entity.type
_entity.pdbx_description
1 polymer ?
#
loop_
_entity_poly.entity_id
_entity_poly.type
_entity_poly.pdbx_seq_one_letter_code
_entity_poly.pdbx_strand_id
1 'polypeptide(L)' 'MRQALAKRKVYRATLFELSTLSDHDLKDLGIPRSNIKRLAMEAAYDC' A
#
# COMPACT_ATOMS: atom_id res chain seq x y z
N MET A 1 -3.31 -11.07 -18.57
CA MET A 1 -2.79 -11.89 -17.45
C MET A 1 -1.60 -11.26 -16.72
N ARG A 2 -0.45 -11.04 -17.39
CA ARG A 2 0.80 -10.58 -16.74
C ARG A 2 0.67 -9.22 -16.03
N GLN A 3 -0.02 -8.25 -16.62
CA GLN A 3 -0.25 -6.93 -16.01
C GLN A 3 -1.14 -7.01 -14.75
N ALA A 4 -2.24 -7.76 -14.79
CA ALA A 4 -3.11 -7.94 -13.62
C ALA A 4 -2.38 -8.60 -12.44
N LEU A 5 -1.51 -9.58 -12.73
CA LEU A 5 -0.64 -10.21 -11.73
C LEU A 5 0.39 -9.22 -11.17
N ALA A 6 0.97 -8.36 -12.01
CA ALA A 6 1.90 -7.32 -11.58
C ALA A 6 1.20 -6.30 -10.65
N LYS A 7 0.04 -5.76 -11.05
CA LYS A 7 -0.76 -4.84 -10.21
C LYS A 7 -1.13 -5.47 -8.87
N ARG A 8 -1.57 -6.74 -8.87
CA ARG A 8 -1.86 -7.48 -7.63
C ARG A 8 -0.63 -7.67 -6.74
N LYS A 9 0.56 -7.87 -7.34
CA LYS A 9 1.81 -7.97 -6.58
C LYS A 9 2.15 -6.65 -5.90
N VAL A 10 2.06 -5.53 -6.63
CA VAL A 10 2.28 -4.17 -6.07
C VAL A 10 1.32 -3.92 -4.91
N TYR A 11 0.01 -4.11 -5.13
CA TYR A 11 -1.00 -3.91 -4.08
C TYR A 11 -0.68 -4.69 -2.80
N ARG A 12 -0.35 -5.98 -2.92
CA ARG A 12 -0.08 -6.82 -1.74
C ARG A 12 1.23 -6.47 -1.06
N ALA A 13 2.26 -6.08 -1.81
CA ALA A 13 3.53 -5.64 -1.26
C ALA A 13 3.34 -4.35 -0.46
N THR A 14 2.76 -3.32 -1.09
CA THR A 14 2.49 -2.03 -0.44
C THR A 14 1.60 -2.18 0.79
N LEU A 15 0.53 -2.98 0.70
CA LEU A 15 -0.35 -3.24 1.82
C LEU A 15 0.39 -3.89 2.98
N PHE A 16 1.21 -4.91 2.70
CA PHE A 16 1.98 -5.61 3.72
C PHE A 16 3.02 -4.69 4.38
N GLU A 17 3.86 -4.03 3.58
CA GLU A 17 4.91 -3.12 4.06
C GLU A 17 4.32 -2.04 4.96
N LEU A 18 3.30 -1.31 4.51
CA LEU A 18 2.67 -0.26 5.32
C LEU A 18 1.96 -0.83 6.56
N SER A 19 1.38 -2.03 6.48
CA SER A 19 0.71 -2.65 7.65
C SER A 19 1.69 -3.16 8.71
N THR A 20 2.96 -3.38 8.34
CA THR A 20 4.01 -3.78 9.30
C THR A 20 4.59 -2.61 10.08
N LEU A 21 4.38 -1.37 9.61
CA LEU A 21 4.81 -0.16 10.29
C LEU A 21 4.02 0.07 11.58
N SER A 22 4.70 0.64 12.59
CA SER A 22 4.05 1.08 13.82
C SER A 22 3.20 2.33 13.58
N ASP A 23 2.32 2.66 14.53
CA ASP A 23 1.53 3.90 14.44
C ASP A 23 2.40 5.15 14.49
N HIS A 24 3.58 5.08 15.13
CA HIS A 24 4.56 6.16 15.13
C HIS A 24 5.18 6.34 13.75
N ASP A 25 5.69 5.26 13.13
CA ASP A 25 6.29 5.32 11.80
C ASP A 25 5.28 5.83 10.76
N LEU A 26 4.04 5.36 10.84
CA LEU A 26 2.94 5.83 9.99
C LEU A 26 2.65 7.32 10.21
N LYS A 27 2.68 7.79 11.46
CA LYS A 27 2.48 9.20 11.79
C LYS A 27 3.61 10.08 11.27
N ASP A 28 4.86 9.63 11.36
CA ASP A 28 6.02 10.36 10.83
C ASP A 28 5.94 10.51 9.31
N LEU A 29 5.41 9.50 8.62
CA LEU A 29 5.13 9.54 7.18
C LEU A 29 3.87 10.33 6.84
N GLY A 30 3.08 10.77 7.83
CA GLY A 30 1.80 11.43 7.62
C GLY A 30 0.72 10.52 7.03
N ILE A 31 0.83 9.20 7.23
CA ILE A 31 -0.08 8.19 6.69
C ILE A 31 -1.02 7.67 7.79
N PRO A 32 -2.33 7.97 7.74
CA PRO A 32 -3.28 7.33 8.63
C PRO A 32 -3.38 5.82 8.34
N ARG A 33 -3.48 4.98 9.38
CA ARG A 33 -3.60 3.52 9.21
C ARG A 33 -4.83 3.10 8.39
N SER A 34 -5.90 3.89 8.45
CA SER A 34 -7.10 3.73 7.62
C SER A 34 -6.85 3.93 6.12
N ASN A 35 -5.83 4.72 5.75
CA ASN A 35 -5.51 5.04 4.35
C ASN A 35 -4.63 3.98 3.68
N ILE A 36 -4.03 3.04 4.43
CA ILE A 36 -3.11 2.03 3.89
C ILE A 36 -3.71 1.25 2.71
N LYS A 37 -4.99 0.83 2.82
CA LYS A 37 -5.67 0.12 1.72
C LYS A 37 -5.87 0.99 0.48
N ARG A 38 -6.18 2.27 0.68
CA ARG A 38 -6.36 3.24 -0.42
C ARG A 38 -5.04 3.47 -1.14
N LEU A 39 -3.96 3.77 -0.39
CA LEU A 39 -2.63 3.98 -0.94
C LEU A 39 -2.10 2.75 -1.69
N ALA A 40 -2.35 1.55 -1.16
CA ALA A 40 -1.99 0.32 -1.86
C ALA A 40 -2.76 0.14 -3.19
N MET A 41 -4.02 0.56 -3.26
CA MET A 41 -4.79 0.57 -4.52
C MET A 41 -4.22 1.60 -5.50
N GLU A 42 -4.01 2.84 -5.05
CA GLU A 42 -3.46 3.93 -5.88
C GLU A 42 -2.11 3.51 -6.49
N ALA A 43 -1.19 2.99 -5.67
CA ALA A 43 0.12 2.52 -6.11
C ALA A 43 0.04 1.38 -7.16
N ALA A 44 -0.99 0.54 -7.11
CA ALA A 44 -1.14 -0.60 -8.00
C ALA A 44 -1.91 -0.30 -9.29
N TYR A 45 -2.83 0.66 -9.27
CA TYR A 45 -3.81 0.84 -10.35
C TYR A 45 -3.79 2.23 -11.00
N ASP A 46 -3.33 3.28 -10.31
CA ASP A 46 -3.34 4.67 -10.79
C ASP A 46 -2.02 5.10 -11.47
N CYS A 47 -1.32 4.13 -12.07
CA CYS A 47 -0.10 4.32 -12.87
C CYS A 47 -0.35 4.13 -14.37
#